data_AF-A0A921GD19-F1
#
_entry.id   AF-A0A921GD19-F1
#
_cell.length_a   1.000
_cell.length_b   1.000
_cell.length_c   1.000
_cell.angle_alpha   90.00
_cell.angle_beta   90.00
_cell.angle_gamma   90.00
#
_symmetry.space_group_name_H-M   'P 1'
#
loop_
_entity.id
_entity.type
_entity.pdbx_description
1 polymer ?
#
loop_
_entity_poly.entity_id
_entity_poly.type
_entity_poly.pdbx_seq_one_letter_code
_entity_poly.pdbx_strand_id
1 'polypeptide(L)'
;MKAKELIKKANRVWKEEGVGMLVRKTRLYLKSVASGQKHYSDSEIAWKSYRDVLFINGCYLEHPSRYRVAHQREQLEAGNLTTAQIFYKELSLELVKNFRIFIFFRCPYTEEIGEFIVKARQYKKIVLFDIDDLMIDTQYTNLIPYVQQMKTEERKLYEDGVIATGKL
;
A
#
# COMPACT_ATOMS: atom_id res chain seq x y z
N MET A 1 -8.92 -0.98 -19.91
CA MET A 1 -10.38 -0.65 -19.85
C MET A 1 -11.09 -1.45 -20.94
N LYS A 2 -12.16 -2.18 -20.64
CA LYS A 2 -12.89 -3.00 -21.65
C LYS A 2 -13.77 -2.08 -22.51
N ALA A 3 -13.88 -2.33 -23.82
CA ALA A 3 -14.61 -1.47 -24.78
C ALA A 3 -16.06 -1.15 -24.36
N LYS A 4 -16.75 -2.10 -23.71
CA LYS A 4 -18.12 -1.94 -23.20
C LYS A 4 -18.25 -0.82 -22.14
N GLU A 5 -17.24 -0.64 -21.30
CA GLU A 5 -17.27 0.40 -20.27
C GLU A 5 -17.05 1.81 -20.84
N LEU A 6 -16.19 1.93 -21.86
CA LEU A 6 -15.98 3.20 -22.56
C LEU A 6 -17.27 3.68 -23.24
N ILE A 7 -18.00 2.77 -23.88
CA ILE A 7 -19.30 3.08 -24.50
C ILE A 7 -20.32 3.54 -23.45
N LYS A 8 -20.40 2.84 -22.31
CA LYS A 8 -21.29 3.22 -21.20
C LYS A 8 -20.95 4.62 -20.67
N LYS A 9 -19.66 4.92 -20.50
CA LYS A 9 -19.17 6.22 -20.01
C LYS A 9 -19.41 7.34 -21.02
N ALA A 10 -19.21 7.09 -22.31
CA ALA A 10 -19.51 8.03 -23.39
C ALA A 10 -20.99 8.38 -23.45
N ASN A 11 -21.87 7.37 -23.39
CA ASN A 11 -23.33 7.57 -23.37
C ASN A 11 -23.79 8.37 -22.15
N ARG A 12 -23.20 8.11 -20.98
CA ARG A 12 -23.50 8.88 -19.77
C ARG A 12 -23.12 10.35 -19.93
N VAL A 13 -21.88 10.63 -20.34
CA VAL A 13 -21.37 12.00 -20.52
C VAL A 13 -22.18 12.75 -21.58
N TRP A 14 -22.57 12.09 -22.66
CA TRP A 14 -23.42 12.72 -23.68
C TRP A 14 -24.80 13.12 -23.12
N LYS A 15 -25.44 12.24 -22.35
CA LYS A 15 -26.77 12.49 -21.76
C LYS A 15 -26.75 13.54 -20.65
N GLU A 16 -25.72 13.53 -19.81
CA GLU A 16 -25.67 14.38 -18.60
C GLU A 16 -24.96 15.72 -18.84
N GLU A 17 -23.92 15.74 -19.70
CA GLU A 17 -23.01 16.89 -19.85
C GLU A 17 -22.98 17.44 -21.28
N GLY A 18 -23.65 16.78 -22.23
CA GLY A 18 -23.76 17.22 -23.62
C GLY A 18 -22.56 16.90 -24.51
N VAL A 19 -22.72 17.19 -25.81
CA VAL A 19 -21.75 16.82 -26.88
C VAL A 19 -20.40 17.53 -26.71
N GLY A 20 -20.41 18.81 -26.31
CA GLY A 20 -19.16 19.57 -26.13
C GLY A 20 -18.23 18.96 -25.07
N MET A 21 -18.81 18.48 -23.96
CA MET A 21 -18.06 17.82 -22.89
C MET A 21 -17.58 16.42 -23.28
N LEU A 22 -18.36 15.67 -24.06
CA LEU A 22 -17.94 14.39 -24.61
C LEU A 22 -16.70 14.54 -25.51
N VAL A 23 -16.70 15.53 -26.41
CA VAL A 23 -15.56 15.81 -27.30
C VAL A 23 -14.33 16.18 -26.48
N ARG A 24 -14.48 17.04 -25.46
CA ARG A 24 -13.37 17.44 -24.58
C ARG A 24 -12.76 16.25 -23.83
N LYS A 25 -13.58 15.43 -23.17
CA LYS A 25 -13.12 14.25 -22.42
C LYS A 25 -12.47 13.20 -23.32
N THR A 26 -13.02 12.99 -24.52
CA THR A 26 -12.43 12.09 -25.52
C THR A 26 -11.06 12.59 -25.98
N ARG A 27 -10.91 13.89 -26.25
CA ARG A 27 -9.61 14.49 -26.62
C ARG A 27 -8.57 14.36 -25.50
N LEU A 28 -8.94 14.60 -24.25
CA LEU A 28 -8.05 14.42 -23.09
C LEU A 28 -7.63 12.96 -22.93
N TYR A 29 -8.56 12.01 -23.10
CA TYR A 29 -8.26 10.58 -23.06
C TYR A 29 -7.32 10.16 -24.19
N LEU A 30 -7.57 10.60 -25.44
CA LEU A 30 -6.66 10.32 -26.55
C LEU A 30 -5.27 10.93 -26.31
N LYS A 31 -5.19 12.14 -25.74
CA LYS A 31 -3.93 12.78 -25.36
C LYS A 31 -3.20 11.98 -24.27
N SER A 32 -3.89 11.44 -23.27
CA SER A 32 -3.29 10.61 -22.21
C SER A 32 -2.84 9.24 -22.73
N VAL A 33 -3.57 8.67 -23.69
CA VAL A 33 -3.16 7.43 -24.37
C VAL A 33 -1.94 7.68 -25.26
N ALA A 34 -1.93 8.77 -26.03
CA ALA A 34 -0.83 9.14 -26.92
C ALA A 34 0.43 9.59 -26.17
N SER A 35 0.30 10.21 -25.00
CA SER A 35 1.43 10.58 -24.14
C SER A 35 2.06 9.39 -23.40
N GLY A 36 1.52 8.17 -23.57
CA GLY A 36 2.04 7.00 -22.87
C GLY A 36 1.78 7.00 -21.37
N GLN A 37 0.89 7.86 -20.86
CA GLN A 37 0.40 7.81 -19.48
C GLN A 37 -0.51 6.58 -19.29
N LYS A 38 0.09 5.39 -19.35
CA LYS A 38 -0.50 4.20 -18.78
C LYS A 38 -0.60 4.44 -17.28
N HIS A 39 -1.82 4.53 -16.77
CA HIS A 39 -2.07 4.40 -15.33
C HIS A 39 -1.75 2.96 -14.95
N TYR A 40 -0.51 2.72 -14.55
CA TYR A 40 -0.11 1.48 -13.90
C TYR A 40 -0.66 1.47 -12.48
N SER A 41 -1.07 0.29 -12.00
CA SER A 41 -1.34 0.15 -10.57
C SER A 41 -0.06 0.38 -9.76
N ASP A 42 -0.16 0.75 -8.50
CA ASP A 42 1.03 0.92 -7.66
C ASP A 42 1.88 -0.37 -7.60
N SER A 43 1.23 -1.53 -7.63
CA SER A 43 1.90 -2.84 -7.71
C SER A 43 2.68 -2.99 -9.02
N GLU A 44 2.09 -2.67 -10.16
CA GLU A 44 2.82 -2.68 -11.43
C GLU A 44 4.00 -1.70 -11.45
N ILE A 45 3.84 -0.54 -10.84
CA ILE A 45 4.92 0.44 -10.67
C ILE A 45 6.06 -0.18 -9.86
N ALA A 46 5.75 -0.87 -8.75
CA ALA A 46 6.74 -1.49 -7.90
C ALA A 46 7.55 -2.59 -8.63
N TRP A 47 6.89 -3.36 -9.50
CA TRP A 47 7.54 -4.42 -10.27
C TRP A 47 8.35 -3.93 -11.47
N LYS A 48 7.95 -2.81 -12.09
CA LYS A 48 8.53 -2.33 -13.35
C LYS A 48 9.56 -1.21 -13.19
N SER A 49 9.81 -0.73 -11.98
CA SER A 49 10.70 0.42 -11.76
C SER A 49 11.60 0.27 -10.53
N TYR A 50 12.75 0.93 -10.58
CA TYR A 50 13.63 1.13 -9.42
C TYR A 50 13.27 2.44 -8.75
N ARG A 51 13.08 2.42 -7.43
CA ARG A 51 12.62 3.57 -6.65
C ARG A 51 13.29 3.63 -5.28
N ASP A 52 13.11 4.72 -4.57
CA ASP A 52 13.74 4.93 -3.27
C ASP A 52 13.01 4.14 -2.17
N VAL A 53 11.69 4.28 -2.09
CA VAL A 53 10.88 3.78 -0.96
C VAL A 53 9.73 2.88 -1.44
N LEU A 54 9.62 1.69 -0.86
CA LEU A 54 8.44 0.83 -0.99
C LEU A 54 7.65 0.83 0.32
N PHE A 55 6.38 1.19 0.25
CA PHE A 55 5.43 0.97 1.33
C PHE A 55 4.76 -0.39 1.17
N ILE A 56 4.79 -1.19 2.23
CA ILE A 56 4.13 -2.48 2.33
C ILE A 56 2.95 -2.30 3.28
N ASN A 57 1.75 -2.18 2.71
CA ASN A 57 0.53 -1.94 3.48
C ASN A 57 -0.05 -3.26 3.99
N GLY A 58 -0.08 -3.42 5.31
CA GLY A 58 -0.72 -4.52 6.02
C GLY A 58 -2.17 -4.25 6.43
N CYS A 59 -2.63 -3.00 6.29
CA CYS A 59 -3.94 -2.58 6.76
C CYS A 59 -5.01 -2.73 5.67
N TYR A 60 -6.11 -3.39 6.02
CA TYR A 60 -7.29 -3.49 5.13
C TYR A 60 -8.17 -2.24 5.15
N LEU A 61 -7.98 -1.34 6.13
CA LEU A 61 -8.81 -0.15 6.29
C LEU A 61 -8.28 0.99 5.40
N GLU A 62 -9.19 1.62 4.66
CA GLU A 62 -8.85 2.72 3.76
C GLU A 62 -8.36 3.95 4.53
N HIS A 63 -9.03 4.31 5.63
CA HIS A 63 -8.69 5.55 6.36
C HIS A 63 -7.25 5.54 6.89
N PRO A 64 -6.77 4.51 7.64
CA PRO A 64 -5.37 4.42 8.05
C PRO A 64 -4.40 4.39 6.88
N SER A 65 -4.70 3.59 5.86
CA SER A 65 -3.86 3.51 4.65
C SER A 65 -3.70 4.87 3.97
N ARG A 66 -4.75 5.69 3.96
CA ARG A 66 -4.71 7.03 3.36
C ARG A 66 -3.68 7.93 4.05
N TYR A 67 -3.73 8.07 5.37
CA TYR A 67 -2.83 9.00 6.08
C TYR A 67 -1.48 8.41 6.47
N ARG A 68 -1.37 7.09 6.62
CA ARG A 68 -0.09 6.40 6.93
C ARG A 68 0.69 5.99 5.71
N VAL A 69 0.05 5.79 4.55
CA VAL A 69 0.74 5.38 3.33
C VAL A 69 0.65 6.46 2.26
N ALA A 70 -0.56 6.78 1.79
CA ALA A 70 -0.71 7.68 0.63
C ALA A 70 -0.18 9.10 0.91
N HIS A 71 -0.53 9.68 2.05
CA HIS A 71 -0.07 11.02 2.43
C HIS A 71 1.44 11.07 2.72
N GLN A 72 2.00 10.02 3.36
CA GLN A 72 3.44 9.95 3.60
C GLN A 72 4.22 9.82 2.28
N ARG A 73 3.71 9.04 1.32
CA ARG A 73 4.27 8.95 -0.03
C ARG A 73 4.26 10.30 -0.74
N GLU A 74 3.14 11.02 -0.69
CA GLU A 74 3.02 12.35 -1.30
C GLU A 74 4.05 13.34 -0.72
N GLN A 75 4.28 13.29 0.59
CA GLN A 75 5.31 14.11 1.26
C GLN A 75 6.73 13.74 0.81
N LEU A 76 7.04 12.46 0.68
CA LEU A 76 8.34 11.99 0.18
C LEU A 76 8.55 12.38 -1.29
N GLU A 77 7.52 12.26 -2.13
CA GLU A 77 7.56 12.63 -3.54
C GLU A 77 7.73 14.14 -3.74
N ALA A 78 7.11 14.97 -2.89
CA ALA A 78 7.37 16.40 -2.84
C ALA A 78 8.83 16.73 -2.45
N GLY A 79 9.49 15.81 -1.72
CA GLY A 79 10.92 15.85 -1.40
C GLY A 79 11.84 15.22 -2.46
N ASN A 80 11.35 14.95 -3.68
CA ASN A 80 12.08 14.28 -4.76
C ASN A 80 12.50 12.82 -4.47
N LEU A 81 11.87 12.15 -3.51
CA LEU A 81 12.04 10.71 -3.30
C LEU A 81 10.96 9.93 -4.07
N THR A 82 11.38 8.94 -4.84
CA THR A 82 10.46 8.12 -5.62
C THR A 82 9.85 7.02 -4.75
N THR A 83 8.52 6.86 -4.81
CA THR A 83 7.83 5.89 -3.96
C THR A 83 6.95 4.91 -4.74
N ALA A 84 6.66 3.75 -4.17
CA ALA A 84 5.57 2.88 -4.59
C ALA A 84 4.89 2.26 -3.36
N GLN A 85 3.72 1.65 -3.56
CA GLN A 85 3.06 0.86 -2.54
C GLN A 85 2.60 -0.49 -3.09
N ILE A 86 2.53 -1.48 -2.21
CA ILE A 86 1.88 -2.77 -2.46
C ILE A 86 1.07 -3.17 -1.24
N PHE A 87 0.10 -4.07 -1.44
CA PHE A 87 -0.46 -4.80 -0.31
C PHE A 87 0.51 -5.91 0.12
N TYR A 88 0.59 -6.22 1.42
CA TYR A 88 1.59 -7.16 1.93
C TYR A 88 1.53 -8.56 1.30
N LYS A 89 0.35 -9.00 0.83
CA LYS A 89 0.18 -10.29 0.12
C LYS A 89 0.79 -10.32 -1.27
N GLU A 90 1.15 -9.16 -1.82
CA GLU A 90 1.82 -9.03 -3.12
C GLU A 90 3.35 -8.95 -2.95
N LEU A 91 3.85 -9.03 -1.71
CA LEU A 91 5.28 -8.96 -1.44
C LEU A 91 6.00 -10.17 -2.04
N SER A 92 7.13 -9.90 -2.67
CA SER A 92 8.01 -10.94 -3.21
C SER A 92 9.46 -10.57 -2.95
N LEU A 93 10.30 -11.58 -2.68
CA LEU A 93 11.73 -11.43 -2.47
C LEU A 93 12.49 -10.76 -3.62
N GLU A 94 11.89 -10.70 -4.81
CA GLU A 94 12.48 -10.02 -5.97
C GLU A 94 12.41 -8.49 -5.84
N LEU A 95 11.38 -7.96 -5.17
CA LEU A 95 11.22 -6.52 -4.94
C LEU A 95 12.34 -5.93 -4.07
N VAL A 96 13.07 -6.75 -3.30
CA VAL A 96 14.24 -6.31 -2.51
C VAL A 96 15.28 -5.59 -3.39
N LYS A 97 15.40 -5.99 -4.67
CA LYS A 97 16.36 -5.42 -5.62
C LYS A 97 15.93 -4.03 -6.11
N ASN A 98 14.63 -3.78 -6.18
CA ASN A 98 14.06 -2.59 -6.82
C ASN A 98 14.12 -1.33 -5.93
N PHE A 99 14.26 -1.51 -4.61
CA PHE A 99 14.13 -0.41 -3.65
C PHE A 99 15.32 -0.28 -2.70
N ARG A 100 15.41 0.89 -2.04
CA ARG A 100 16.46 1.21 -1.05
C ARG A 100 15.93 1.14 0.38
N ILE A 101 14.67 1.54 0.56
CA ILE A 101 13.98 1.65 1.85
C ILE A 101 12.66 0.90 1.77
N PHE A 102 12.35 0.12 2.81
CA PHE A 102 11.10 -0.61 2.96
C PHE A 102 10.38 -0.14 4.22
N ILE A 103 9.11 0.24 4.11
CA ILE A 103 8.27 0.68 5.23
C ILE A 103 7.10 -0.28 5.36
N PHE A 104 7.06 -1.03 6.45
CA PHE A 104 6.00 -1.97 6.76
C PHE A 104 4.96 -1.31 7.67
N PHE A 105 3.78 -1.00 7.13
CA PHE A 105 2.71 -0.37 7.89
C PHE A 105 1.68 -1.42 8.35
N ARG A 106 1.53 -1.60 9.66
CA ARG A 106 0.64 -2.63 10.28
C ARG A 106 0.74 -4.00 9.59
N CYS A 107 1.94 -4.38 9.19
CA CYS A 107 2.16 -5.58 8.41
C CYS A 107 2.19 -6.79 9.35
N PRO A 108 1.30 -7.79 9.18
CA PRO A 108 1.38 -9.00 9.98
C PRO A 108 2.66 -9.77 9.64
N TYR A 109 3.23 -10.47 10.61
CA TYR A 109 4.36 -11.36 10.36
C TYR A 109 3.91 -12.61 9.58
N THR A 110 4.65 -12.93 8.52
CA THR A 110 4.60 -14.21 7.81
C THR A 110 6.04 -14.68 7.56
N GLU A 111 6.23 -15.96 7.24
CA GLU A 111 7.56 -16.47 6.89
C GLU A 111 8.16 -15.71 5.69
N GLU A 112 7.37 -15.45 4.65
CA GLU A 112 7.77 -14.66 3.48
C GLU A 112 8.24 -13.24 3.84
N ILE A 113 7.55 -12.58 4.78
CA ILE A 113 7.95 -11.26 5.27
C ILE A 113 9.26 -11.34 6.07
N GLY A 114 9.39 -12.34 6.94
CA GLY A 114 10.62 -12.58 7.69
C GLY A 114 11.82 -12.79 6.77
N GLU A 115 11.68 -13.66 5.76
CA GLU A 115 12.71 -13.90 4.73
C GLU A 115 13.06 -12.62 3.96
N PHE A 116 12.05 -11.83 3.60
CA PHE A 116 12.23 -10.56 2.91
C PHE A 116 13.06 -9.59 3.76
N ILE A 117 12.74 -9.44 5.04
CA ILE A 117 13.45 -8.55 5.97
C ILE A 117 14.90 -9.00 6.13
N VAL A 118 15.14 -10.30 6.30
CA VAL A 118 16.51 -10.86 6.38
C VAL A 118 17.29 -10.53 5.11
N LYS A 119 16.71 -10.77 3.93
CA LYS A 119 17.35 -10.49 2.63
C LYS A 119 17.63 -9.00 2.43
N ALA A 120 16.68 -8.13 2.80
CA ALA A 120 16.86 -6.69 2.76
C ALA A 120 18.01 -6.22 3.66
N ARG A 121 18.09 -6.73 4.89
CA ARG A 121 19.19 -6.45 5.84
C ARG A 121 20.54 -6.96 5.32
N GLN A 122 20.58 -8.14 4.70
CA GLN A 122 21.79 -8.66 4.04
C GLN A 122 22.29 -7.71 2.94
N TYR A 123 21.38 -7.15 2.15
CA TYR A 123 21.69 -6.16 1.11
C TYR A 123 21.89 -4.73 1.64
N LYS A 124 21.99 -4.56 2.96
CA LYS A 124 22.18 -3.27 3.64
C LYS A 124 21.11 -2.23 3.27
N LYS A 125 19.88 -2.70 3.01
CA LYS A 125 18.71 -1.86 2.76
C LYS A 125 18.11 -1.41 4.10
N ILE A 126 17.43 -0.27 4.09
CA ILE A 126 16.75 0.25 5.28
C ILE A 126 15.39 -0.42 5.39
N VAL A 127 15.05 -0.91 6.58
CA VAL A 127 13.76 -1.51 6.90
C VAL A 127 13.18 -0.77 8.11
N LEU A 128 12.00 -0.19 7.94
CA LEU A 128 11.26 0.56 8.96
C LEU A 128 9.89 -0.08 9.18
N PHE A 129 9.38 0.04 10.40
CA PHE A 129 8.07 -0.46 10.80
C PHE A 129 7.22 0.71 11.31
N ASP A 130 6.05 0.92 10.71
CA ASP A 130 5.03 1.83 11.21
C ASP A 130 3.95 1.01 11.91
N ILE A 131 4.05 0.97 13.24
CA ILE A 131 3.21 0.18 14.16
C ILE A 131 2.59 1.14 15.17
N ASP A 132 1.30 0.95 15.50
CA ASP A 132 0.61 1.75 16.51
C ASP A 132 0.79 1.19 17.92
N ASP A 133 0.62 2.06 18.93
CA ASP A 133 0.41 1.75 20.35
C ASP A 133 1.29 0.63 20.94
N LEU A 134 2.53 0.51 20.43
CA LEU A 134 3.47 -0.55 20.81
C LEU A 134 2.89 -1.96 20.70
N MET A 135 2.10 -2.22 19.65
CA MET A 135 1.52 -3.53 19.30
C MET A 135 2.58 -4.55 18.83
N ILE A 136 3.66 -4.68 19.60
CA ILE A 136 4.81 -5.56 19.40
C ILE A 136 5.04 -6.46 20.62
N ASP A 137 4.43 -6.13 21.76
CA ASP A 137 4.58 -6.85 23.01
C ASP A 137 3.27 -6.75 23.81
N THR A 138 2.80 -7.90 24.30
CA THR A 138 1.56 -7.99 25.07
C THR A 138 1.64 -7.23 26.38
N GLN A 139 2.84 -6.94 26.90
CA GLN A 139 3.01 -6.11 28.10
C GLN A 139 2.35 -4.72 27.93
N TYR A 140 2.39 -4.15 26.72
CA TYR A 140 1.79 -2.84 26.45
C TYR A 140 0.31 -2.96 26.15
N THR A 141 -0.09 -3.95 25.36
CA THR A 141 -1.50 -4.15 25.00
C THR A 141 -2.35 -4.59 26.18
N ASN A 142 -1.74 -5.20 27.20
CA ASN A 142 -2.40 -5.54 28.46
C ASN A 142 -2.85 -4.30 29.25
N LEU A 143 -2.27 -3.12 28.99
CA LEU A 143 -2.68 -1.86 29.61
C LEU A 143 -3.94 -1.27 28.96
N ILE A 144 -4.36 -1.78 27.80
CA ILE A 144 -5.50 -1.24 27.04
C ILE A 144 -6.81 -1.79 27.63
N PRO A 145 -7.71 -0.93 28.17
CA PRO A 145 -8.95 -1.41 28.81
C PRO A 145 -9.85 -2.24 27.89
N TYR A 146 -9.90 -1.88 26.60
CA TYR A 146 -10.70 -2.60 25.61
C TYR A 146 -10.22 -4.04 25.41
N VAL A 147 -8.90 -4.27 25.37
CA VAL A 147 -8.31 -5.62 25.23
C VAL A 147 -8.66 -6.50 26.42
N GLN A 148 -8.72 -5.92 27.63
CA GLN A 148 -9.11 -6.64 28.84
C GLN A 148 -10.59 -7.04 28.87
N GLN A 149 -11.44 -6.36 28.09
CA GLN A 149 -12.88 -6.64 28.00
C GLN A 149 -13.25 -7.57 26.84
N MET A 150 -12.30 -7.96 26.00
CA MET A 150 -12.53 -8.88 24.89
C MET A 150 -12.91 -10.28 25.40
N LYS A 151 -13.69 -11.01 24.60
CA LYS A 151 -13.92 -12.44 24.83
C LYS A 151 -12.61 -13.19 24.72
N THR A 152 -12.47 -14.30 25.45
CA THR A 152 -11.23 -15.11 25.50
C THR A 152 -10.70 -15.48 24.11
N GLU A 153 -11.59 -15.86 23.19
CA GLU A 153 -11.22 -16.26 21.82
C GLU A 153 -10.69 -15.06 21.00
N GLU A 154 -11.37 -13.91 21.08
CA GLU A 154 -11.00 -12.67 20.40
C GLU A 154 -9.69 -12.12 20.95
N ARG A 155 -9.53 -12.16 22.28
CA ARG A 155 -8.31 -11.76 22.97
C ARG A 155 -7.12 -12.61 22.55
N LYS A 156 -7.30 -13.94 22.48
CA LYS A 156 -6.24 -14.85 22.05
C LYS A 156 -5.79 -14.54 20.62
N LEU A 157 -6.74 -14.37 19.69
CA LEU A 157 -6.42 -14.01 18.30
C LEU A 157 -5.66 -12.67 18.22
N TYR A 158 -6.06 -11.70 19.02
CA TYR A 158 -5.41 -10.40 19.10
C TYR A 158 -3.98 -10.52 19.67
N GLU A 159 -3.79 -11.23 20.78
CA GLU A 159 -2.48 -11.48 21.40
C GLU A 159 -1.55 -12.25 20.46
N ASP A 160 -2.05 -13.27 19.75
CA ASP A 160 -1.30 -14.01 18.73
C ASP A 160 -0.78 -13.05 17.63
N GLY A 161 -1.61 -12.08 17.22
CA GLY A 161 -1.22 -11.03 16.28
C GLY A 161 -0.13 -10.10 16.80
N VAL A 162 -0.21 -9.68 18.07
CA VAL A 162 0.80 -8.84 18.74
C VAL A 162 2.13 -9.59 18.84
N ILE A 163 2.09 -10.84 19.30
CA ILE A 163 3.27 -11.72 19.44
C ILE A 163 3.92 -11.95 18.08
N ALA A 164 3.12 -12.18 17.03
CA ALA A 164 3.64 -12.33 15.67
C ALA A 164 4.34 -11.05 15.19
N THR A 165 3.74 -9.88 15.44
CA THR A 165 4.31 -8.58 15.08
C THR A 165 5.65 -8.32 15.79
N GLY A 166 5.79 -8.76 17.04
CA GLY A 166 7.06 -8.69 17.79
C GLY A 166 8.23 -9.49 17.19
N LYS A 167 8.00 -10.31 16.15
CA LYS A 167 9.05 -11.07 15.44
C LYS A 167 9.66 -10.33 14.25
N LEU A 168 9.14 -9.16 13.87
CA LEU A 168 9.60 -8.36 12.71
C LEU A 168 10.98 -7.70 12.94
#